data_AF-A0A9P8TNY4-F1
#
_entry.id   AF-A0A9P8TNY4-F1
#
_cell.length_a   1.000
_cell.length_b   1.000
_cell.length_c   1.000
_cell.angle_alpha   90.00
_cell.angle_beta   90.00
_cell.angle_gamma   90.00
#
_symmetry.space_group_name_H-M   'P 1'
#
loop_
_entity.id
_entity.type
_entity.pdbx_description
1 polymer ?
#
loop_
_entity_poly.entity_id
_entity_poly.type
_entity_poly.pdbx_seq_one_letter_code
_entity_poly.pdbx_strand_id
1 'polypeptide(L)'
;MSELLKQRGNDEFKKGNFYKADQLYIEALTISPGNVILYSNRAMTLLKLEKWKDCLLVCEQGLRLDTEDNKTTMKFLWRSGIAYMNLNQFSEARESFKRALSMEVSNKSIQDSLSDLEKREQLFKRSRSEESLLQEKRLKTDDTRLRVPIYEVDKLPDLSSSVEVQDTRYSHGSESRSKGPTISTISSSLATSDSALAKSYPDAPSIYQLSSIIKNFDDFTFNYCFDLPIPLLKKMFAGGSIDISFVNFFLDSICFRLDMDHSDDTLEKSLQLLETLSSSPRFSLAKMLVIPEKVNGIRSKLQNLTRNGNTTIKNRISSVMKLWIN
;
A
#
# COMPACT_ATOMS: atom_id res chain seq x y z
N MET A 1 -14.42 27.27 24.33
CA MET A 1 -14.71 26.72 22.97
C MET A 1 -14.36 25.25 22.87
N SER A 2 -13.11 24.84 23.12
CA SER A 2 -12.68 23.42 23.09
C SER A 2 -13.54 22.47 23.96
N GLU A 3 -13.84 22.85 25.19
CA GLU A 3 -14.70 22.06 26.10
C GLU A 3 -16.12 21.84 25.57
N LEU A 4 -16.71 22.83 24.88
CA LEU A 4 -18.04 22.70 24.26
C LEU A 4 -18.00 21.72 23.09
N LEU A 5 -16.96 21.77 22.26
CA LEU A 5 -16.77 20.83 21.15
C LEU A 5 -16.55 19.41 21.66
N LYS A 6 -15.77 19.25 22.75
CA LYS A 6 -15.62 17.97 23.45
C LYS A 6 -16.97 17.41 23.92
N GLN A 7 -17.80 18.24 24.56
CA GLN A 7 -19.13 17.81 25.03
C GLN A 7 -20.03 17.40 23.86
N ARG A 8 -20.08 18.19 22.78
CA ARG A 8 -20.83 17.84 21.57
C ARG A 8 -20.32 16.54 20.94
N GLY A 9 -19.01 16.34 20.88
CA GLY A 9 -18.39 15.10 20.39
C GLY A 9 -18.78 13.90 21.24
N ASN A 10 -18.80 14.06 22.57
CA ASN A 10 -19.26 13.01 23.49
C ASN A 10 -20.75 12.68 23.30
N ASP A 11 -21.59 13.70 23.04
CA ASP A 11 -23.02 13.50 22.80
C ASP A 11 -23.28 12.78 21.48
N GLU A 12 -22.59 13.17 20.40
CA GLU A 12 -22.66 12.45 19.12
C GLU A 12 -22.11 11.03 19.23
N PHE A 13 -21.06 10.81 20.03
CA PHE A 13 -20.53 9.48 20.32
C PHE A 13 -21.58 8.59 21.01
N LYS A 14 -22.29 9.13 22.02
CA LYS A 14 -23.37 8.41 22.72
C LYS A 14 -24.55 8.09 21.81
N LYS A 15 -24.84 8.95 20.82
CA LYS A 15 -25.87 8.71 19.79
C LYS A 15 -25.45 7.66 18.75
N GLY A 16 -24.19 7.21 18.75
CA GLY A 16 -23.65 6.30 17.75
C GLY A 16 -23.17 6.99 16.46
N ASN A 17 -23.20 8.32 16.41
CA ASN A 17 -22.74 9.10 15.25
C ASN A 17 -21.22 9.28 15.30
N PHE A 18 -20.47 8.17 15.17
CA PHE A 18 -19.02 8.17 15.37
C PHE A 18 -18.25 9.06 14.38
N TYR A 19 -18.72 9.19 13.14
CA TYR A 19 -18.07 10.07 12.14
C TYR A 19 -18.13 11.55 12.55
N LYS A 20 -19.31 12.01 13.00
CA LYS A 20 -19.48 13.38 13.50
C LYS A 20 -18.71 13.60 14.80
N ALA A 21 -18.67 12.59 15.68
CA ALA A 21 -17.89 12.66 16.90
C ALA A 21 -16.38 12.84 16.59
N ASP A 22 -15.83 12.09 15.63
CA ASP A 22 -14.42 12.24 15.22
C ASP A 22 -14.13 13.65 14.67
N GLN A 23 -14.99 14.20 13.81
CA GLN A 23 -14.86 15.58 13.32
C GLN A 23 -14.85 16.60 14.45
N LEU A 24 -15.78 16.49 15.40
CA LEU A 24 -15.86 17.39 16.56
C LEU A 24 -14.62 17.26 17.46
N TYR A 25 -14.06 16.06 17.63
CA TYR A 25 -12.81 15.89 18.37
C TYR A 25 -11.61 16.47 17.62
N ILE A 26 -11.55 16.35 16.29
CA ILE A 26 -10.52 17.00 15.46
C ILE A 26 -10.59 18.51 15.64
N GLU A 27 -11.77 19.12 15.51
CA GLU A 27 -11.96 20.55 15.75
C GLU A 27 -11.55 20.94 17.18
N ALA A 28 -11.94 20.16 18.19
CA ALA A 28 -11.51 20.43 19.57
C ALA A 28 -9.98 20.35 19.74
N LEU A 29 -9.32 19.42 19.05
CA LEU A 29 -7.86 19.27 19.05
C LEU A 29 -7.15 20.44 18.35
N THR A 30 -7.76 21.05 17.32
CA THR A 30 -7.19 22.27 16.70
C THR A 30 -7.10 23.44 17.69
N ILE A 31 -8.01 23.50 18.66
CA ILE A 31 -8.05 24.54 19.70
C ILE A 31 -7.19 24.16 20.91
N SER A 32 -7.09 22.87 21.24
CA SER A 32 -6.39 22.38 22.43
C SER A 32 -5.56 21.13 22.12
N PRO A 33 -4.44 21.26 21.40
CA PRO A 33 -3.62 20.12 20.97
C PRO A 33 -2.91 19.41 22.14
N GLY A 34 -2.82 20.02 23.32
CA GLY A 34 -2.26 19.37 24.51
C GLY A 34 -3.27 18.54 25.32
N ASN A 35 -4.55 18.48 24.91
CA ASN A 35 -5.58 17.80 25.69
C ASN A 35 -5.63 16.30 25.37
N VAL A 36 -4.93 15.53 26.20
CA VAL A 36 -4.81 14.07 26.11
C VAL A 36 -6.18 13.35 26.12
N ILE A 37 -7.16 13.89 26.85
CA ILE A 37 -8.50 13.30 26.92
C ILE A 37 -9.16 13.29 25.54
N LEU A 38 -8.95 14.34 24.72
CA LEU A 38 -9.47 14.41 23.36
C LEU A 38 -8.85 13.32 22.47
N TYR A 39 -7.54 13.09 22.56
CA TYR A 39 -6.89 11.97 21.85
C TYR A 39 -7.46 10.62 22.29
N SER A 40 -7.69 10.43 23.60
CA SER A 40 -8.30 9.20 24.13
C SER A 40 -9.72 8.97 23.59
N ASN A 41 -10.56 10.01 23.55
CA ASN A 41 -11.92 9.91 23.05
C ASN A 41 -11.95 9.68 21.53
N ARG A 42 -11.06 10.35 20.80
CA ARG A 42 -10.88 10.16 19.36
C ARG A 42 -10.43 8.74 19.04
N ALA A 43 -9.42 8.21 19.75
CA ALA A 43 -8.96 6.83 19.58
C ALA A 43 -10.10 5.80 19.75
N MET A 44 -10.94 5.97 20.79
CA MET A 44 -12.12 5.11 20.97
C MET A 44 -13.10 5.23 19.79
N THR A 45 -13.29 6.43 19.27
CA THR A 45 -14.18 6.70 18.13
C THR A 45 -13.66 6.02 16.86
N LEU A 46 -12.34 6.07 16.62
CA LEU A 46 -11.70 5.40 15.50
C LEU A 46 -11.80 3.87 15.59
N LEU A 47 -11.73 3.29 16.80
CA LEU A 47 -12.03 1.86 16.99
C LEU A 47 -13.47 1.52 16.60
N LYS A 48 -14.44 2.38 16.94
CA LYS A 48 -15.85 2.17 16.56
C LYS A 48 -16.10 2.36 15.06
N LEU A 49 -15.25 3.12 14.38
CA LEU A 49 -15.25 3.30 12.93
C LEU A 49 -14.42 2.25 12.19
N GLU A 50 -13.83 1.29 12.89
CA GLU A 50 -12.93 0.27 12.31
C GLU A 50 -11.69 0.84 11.60
N LYS A 51 -11.30 2.07 11.95
CA LYS A 51 -10.11 2.75 11.43
C LYS A 51 -8.90 2.44 12.30
N TRP A 52 -8.44 1.19 12.23
CA TRP A 52 -7.42 0.64 13.14
C TRP A 52 -6.07 1.38 13.06
N LYS A 53 -5.59 1.66 11.83
CA LYS A 53 -4.32 2.36 11.61
C LYS A 53 -4.34 3.79 12.15
N ASP A 54 -5.41 4.53 11.87
CA ASP A 54 -5.59 5.88 12.37
C ASP A 54 -5.68 5.90 13.90
N CYS A 55 -6.36 4.91 14.49
CA CYS A 55 -6.42 4.74 15.95
C CYS A 55 -5.02 4.59 16.55
N LEU A 56 -4.14 3.79 15.93
CA LEU A 56 -2.76 3.60 16.42
C LEU A 56 -1.98 4.91 16.40
N LEU A 57 -2.08 5.70 15.33
CA LEU A 57 -1.43 7.00 15.23
C LEU A 57 -1.92 7.97 16.31
N VAL A 58 -3.23 8.04 16.54
CA VAL A 58 -3.82 8.89 17.59
C VAL A 58 -3.41 8.43 18.99
N CYS A 59 -3.35 7.12 19.24
CA CYS A 59 -2.85 6.58 20.50
C CYS A 59 -1.37 6.92 20.72
N GLU A 60 -0.53 6.81 19.70
CA GLU A 60 0.89 7.13 19.78
C GLU A 60 1.11 8.64 20.05
N GLN A 61 0.35 9.50 19.38
CA GLN A 61 0.33 10.94 19.67
C GLN A 61 -0.11 11.22 21.11
N GLY A 62 -1.17 10.57 21.59
CA GLY A 62 -1.66 10.72 22.95
C GLY A 62 -0.66 10.25 24.02
N LEU A 63 0.05 9.16 23.77
CA LEU A 63 1.11 8.64 24.64
C LEU A 63 2.35 9.55 24.68
N ARG A 64 2.62 10.33 23.63
CA ARG A 64 3.72 11.30 23.57
C ARG A 64 3.47 12.56 24.38
N LEU A 65 2.22 12.88 24.71
CA LEU A 65 1.84 14.12 25.43
C LEU A 65 2.09 14.04 26.94
N ASP A 66 3.13 13.30 27.36
CA ASP A 66 3.59 13.05 28.72
C ASP A 66 2.49 13.06 29.79
N THR A 67 1.86 11.90 29.97
CA THR A 67 0.78 11.75 30.96
C THR A 67 1.30 11.05 32.20
N GLU A 68 1.58 11.83 33.24
CA GLU A 68 1.71 11.33 34.62
C GLU A 68 0.44 10.56 35.07
N ASP A 69 -0.70 10.75 34.36
CA ASP A 69 -1.93 10.00 34.57
C ASP A 69 -1.86 8.59 33.97
N ASN A 70 -1.54 7.63 34.85
CA ASN A 70 -1.55 6.20 34.56
C ASN A 70 -2.85 5.69 33.90
N LYS A 71 -4.00 6.30 34.19
CA LYS A 71 -5.29 5.83 33.64
C LYS A 71 -5.41 6.11 32.14
N THR A 72 -4.93 7.25 31.68
CA THR A 72 -5.06 7.64 30.27
C THR A 72 -4.07 6.87 29.40
N THR A 73 -2.84 6.68 29.88
CA THR A 73 -1.84 5.77 29.27
C THR A 73 -2.40 4.36 29.12
N MET A 74 -2.99 3.81 30.18
CA MET A 74 -3.59 2.47 30.17
C MET A 74 -4.72 2.35 29.13
N LYS A 75 -5.58 3.37 29.00
CA LYS A 75 -6.62 3.40 27.97
C LYS A 75 -6.03 3.45 26.55
N PHE A 76 -4.95 4.19 26.30
CA PHE A 76 -4.30 4.18 25.00
C PHE A 76 -3.71 2.81 24.67
N LEU A 77 -2.98 2.20 25.61
CA LEU A 77 -2.40 0.88 25.44
C LEU A 77 -3.47 -0.19 25.17
N TRP A 78 -4.58 -0.16 25.91
CA TRP A 78 -5.70 -1.09 25.67
C TRP A 78 -6.33 -0.88 24.28
N ARG A 79 -6.56 0.37 23.87
CA ARG A 79 -7.10 0.67 22.53
C ARG A 79 -6.15 0.27 21.41
N SER A 80 -4.85 0.52 21.56
CA SER A 80 -3.82 0.07 20.63
C SER A 80 -3.81 -1.45 20.52
N GLY A 81 -3.93 -2.16 21.65
CA GLY A 81 -4.04 -3.63 21.67
C GLY A 81 -5.24 -4.13 20.85
N ILE A 82 -6.40 -3.50 20.98
CA ILE A 82 -7.58 -3.82 20.17
C ILE A 82 -7.32 -3.54 18.69
N ALA A 83 -6.74 -2.39 18.34
CA ALA A 83 -6.44 -2.04 16.95
C ALA A 83 -5.47 -3.06 16.32
N TYR A 84 -4.37 -3.38 17.00
CA TYR A 84 -3.40 -4.40 16.56
C TYR A 84 -4.03 -5.78 16.40
N MET A 85 -4.91 -6.17 17.32
CA MET A 85 -5.63 -7.44 17.25
C MET A 85 -6.52 -7.53 16.00
N ASN A 86 -7.19 -6.43 15.61
CA ASN A 86 -8.00 -6.39 14.38
C ASN A 86 -7.16 -6.28 13.10
N LEU A 87 -5.89 -5.89 13.21
CA LEU A 87 -4.91 -5.91 12.13
C LEU A 87 -4.15 -7.25 12.02
N ASN A 88 -4.54 -8.27 12.81
CA ASN A 88 -3.84 -9.56 12.94
C ASN A 88 -2.36 -9.43 13.37
N GLN A 89 -1.98 -8.32 14.00
CA GLN A 89 -0.67 -8.07 14.60
C GLN A 89 -0.68 -8.55 16.05
N PHE A 90 -0.73 -9.87 16.25
CA PHE A 90 -0.97 -10.49 17.56
C PHE A 90 0.17 -10.26 18.56
N SER A 91 1.42 -10.14 18.09
CA SER A 91 2.60 -9.85 18.93
C SER A 91 2.48 -8.49 19.60
N GLU A 92 2.24 -7.45 18.81
CA GLU A 92 2.14 -6.05 19.22
C GLU A 92 0.88 -5.82 20.08
N ALA A 93 -0.22 -6.50 19.74
CA ALA A 93 -1.43 -6.48 20.54
C ALA A 93 -1.21 -7.07 21.94
N ARG A 94 -0.53 -8.23 22.03
CA ARG A 94 -0.17 -8.85 23.31
C ARG A 94 0.72 -7.96 24.16
N GLU A 95 1.73 -7.34 23.55
CA GLU A 95 2.62 -6.43 24.26
C GLU A 95 1.84 -5.22 24.82
N SER A 96 0.97 -4.63 24.00
CA SER A 96 0.14 -3.49 24.38
C SER A 96 -0.77 -3.82 25.58
N PHE A 97 -1.45 -4.97 25.56
CA PHE A 97 -2.28 -5.39 26.67
C PHE A 97 -1.48 -5.75 27.93
N LYS A 98 -0.32 -6.39 27.81
CA LYS A 98 0.56 -6.68 28.96
C LYS A 98 1.06 -5.40 29.62
N ARG A 99 1.47 -4.41 28.83
CA ARG A 99 1.83 -3.08 29.35
C ARG A 99 0.65 -2.44 30.06
N ALA A 100 -0.56 -2.50 29.47
CA ALA A 100 -1.77 -1.97 30.11
C ALA A 100 -2.10 -2.67 31.46
N LEU A 101 -1.96 -4.01 31.54
CA LEU A 101 -2.14 -4.77 32.78
C LEU A 101 -1.08 -4.45 33.85
N SER A 102 0.14 -4.12 33.45
CA SER A 102 1.17 -3.73 34.43
C SER A 102 0.79 -2.45 35.20
N MET A 103 -0.08 -1.62 34.63
CA MET A 103 -0.59 -0.39 35.26
C MET A 103 -1.79 -0.68 36.17
N GLU A 104 -2.73 -1.51 35.73
CA GLU A 104 -3.88 -1.97 36.52
C GLU A 104 -4.07 -3.49 36.38
N VAL A 105 -3.44 -4.23 37.28
CA VAL A 105 -3.40 -5.72 37.23
C VAL A 105 -4.79 -6.35 37.31
N SER A 106 -5.73 -5.68 37.99
CA SER A 106 -7.08 -6.21 38.23
C SER A 106 -8.12 -5.76 37.20
N ASN A 107 -7.72 -5.13 36.10
CA ASN A 107 -8.67 -4.62 35.11
C ASN A 107 -9.24 -5.77 34.25
N LYS A 108 -10.47 -6.19 34.57
CA LYS A 108 -11.16 -7.30 33.91
C LYS A 108 -11.30 -7.10 32.40
N SER A 109 -11.56 -5.87 31.92
CA SER A 109 -11.70 -5.60 30.49
C SER A 109 -10.42 -5.88 29.69
N ILE A 110 -9.25 -5.62 30.27
CA ILE A 110 -7.96 -5.91 29.63
C ILE A 110 -7.69 -7.42 29.65
N GLN A 111 -8.01 -8.11 30.76
CA GLN A 111 -7.88 -9.56 30.86
C GLN A 111 -8.78 -10.28 29.84
N ASP A 112 -10.03 -9.85 29.71
CA ASP A 112 -10.96 -10.37 28.71
C ASP A 112 -10.40 -10.15 27.28
N SER A 113 -9.85 -8.96 27.02
CA SER A 113 -9.24 -8.64 25.71
C SER A 113 -8.01 -9.51 25.39
N LEU A 114 -7.21 -9.89 26.41
CA LEU A 114 -6.10 -10.83 26.25
C LEU A 114 -6.58 -12.25 25.97
N SER A 115 -7.63 -12.71 26.65
CA SER A 115 -8.23 -14.01 26.37
C SER A 115 -8.79 -14.07 24.94
N ASP A 116 -9.44 -13.00 24.50
CA ASP A 116 -9.96 -12.88 23.14
C ASP A 116 -8.84 -12.86 22.09
N LEU A 117 -7.73 -12.19 22.39
CA LEU A 117 -6.53 -12.21 21.55
C LEU A 117 -5.97 -13.63 21.41
N GLU A 118 -5.86 -14.39 22.49
CA GLU A 118 -5.34 -15.77 22.46
C GLU A 118 -6.23 -16.67 21.61
N LYS A 119 -7.56 -16.57 21.76
CA LYS A 119 -8.52 -17.31 20.93
C LYS A 119 -8.38 -16.93 19.46
N ARG A 120 -8.32 -15.63 19.14
CA ARG A 120 -8.16 -15.17 17.75
C ARG A 120 -6.84 -15.64 17.12
N GLU A 121 -5.73 -15.58 17.86
CA GLU A 121 -4.44 -16.06 17.38
C GLU A 121 -4.45 -17.57 17.12
N GLN A 122 -5.08 -18.36 18.00
CA GLN A 122 -5.23 -19.81 17.80
C GLN A 122 -6.06 -20.13 16.55
N LEU A 123 -7.20 -19.45 16.38
CA LEU A 123 -8.05 -19.61 15.20
C LEU A 123 -7.31 -19.23 13.92
N PHE A 124 -6.54 -18.14 13.94
CA PHE A 124 -5.74 -17.69 12.81
C PHE A 124 -4.62 -18.69 12.46
N LYS A 125 -3.96 -19.28 13.45
CA LYS A 125 -2.96 -20.35 13.22
C LYS A 125 -3.61 -21.60 12.64
N ARG A 126 -4.80 -21.98 13.15
CA ARG A 126 -5.53 -23.15 12.67
C ARG A 126 -5.96 -22.99 11.22
N SER A 127 -6.57 -21.85 10.85
CA SER A 127 -6.98 -21.58 9.47
C SER A 127 -5.81 -21.63 8.50
N ARG A 128 -4.66 -21.03 8.87
CA ARG A 128 -3.44 -21.07 8.04
C ARG A 128 -2.87 -22.49 7.87
N SER A 129 -2.98 -23.32 8.91
CA SER A 129 -2.54 -24.72 8.88
C SER A 129 -3.47 -25.57 8.01
N GLU A 130 -4.79 -25.38 8.13
CA GLU A 130 -5.81 -26.01 7.30
C GLU A 130 -5.63 -25.65 5.82
N GLU A 131 -5.39 -24.37 5.50
CA GLU A 131 -5.08 -23.91 4.13
C GLU A 131 -3.83 -24.58 3.56
N SER A 132 -2.78 -24.70 4.37
CA SER A 132 -1.52 -25.34 3.95
C SER A 132 -1.73 -26.83 3.62
N LEU A 133 -2.51 -27.53 4.44
CA LEU A 133 -2.86 -28.95 4.22
C LEU A 133 -3.74 -29.14 2.99
N LEU A 134 -4.69 -28.24 2.74
CA LEU A 134 -5.52 -28.26 1.54
C LEU A 134 -4.70 -28.03 0.27
N GLN A 135 -3.73 -27.13 0.32
CA GLN A 135 -2.82 -26.88 -0.80
C GLN A 135 -1.95 -28.10 -1.11
N GLU A 136 -1.42 -28.77 -0.08
CA GLU A 136 -0.65 -30.01 -0.24
C GLU A 136 -1.50 -31.14 -0.84
N LYS A 137 -2.75 -31.30 -0.38
CA LYS A 137 -3.69 -32.27 -0.96
C LYS A 137 -3.98 -31.97 -2.43
N ARG A 138 -4.19 -30.70 -2.80
CA ARG A 138 -4.43 -30.28 -4.20
C ARG A 138 -3.24 -30.64 -5.10
N LEU A 139 -2.02 -30.39 -4.63
CA LEU A 139 -0.79 -30.75 -5.35
C LEU A 139 -0.67 -32.27 -5.54
N LYS A 140 -0.99 -33.06 -4.51
CA LYS A 140 -0.97 -34.54 -4.57
C LYS A 140 -2.05 -35.11 -5.50
N THR A 141 -3.23 -34.48 -5.56
CA THR A 141 -4.30 -34.91 -6.48
C THR A 141 -3.98 -34.58 -7.94
N ASP A 142 -3.22 -33.54 -8.23
CA ASP A 142 -2.86 -33.15 -9.61
C ASP A 142 -1.84 -34.13 -10.26
N ASP A 143 -1.16 -34.95 -9.45
CA ASP A 143 -0.27 -36.04 -9.90
C ASP A 143 -1.04 -37.31 -10.33
N THR A 144 -2.37 -37.34 -10.13
CA THR A 144 -3.24 -38.44 -10.59
C THR A 144 -3.82 -38.23 -11.99
N ARG A 145 -3.34 -37.22 -12.75
CA ARG A 145 -3.66 -37.08 -14.19
C ARG A 145 -3.37 -38.40 -14.90
N LEU A 146 -4.36 -38.92 -15.63
CA LEU A 146 -4.28 -40.16 -16.40
C LEU A 146 -2.99 -40.19 -17.21
N ARG A 147 -2.04 -41.07 -16.85
CA ARG A 147 -0.94 -41.43 -17.75
C ARG A 147 -1.58 -42.13 -18.94
N VAL A 148 -1.78 -41.42 -20.04
CA VAL A 148 -2.16 -42.02 -21.31
C VAL A 148 -0.93 -42.77 -21.81
N PRO A 149 -0.95 -44.12 -21.90
CA PRO A 149 0.16 -44.85 -22.50
C PRO A 149 0.29 -44.42 -23.96
N ILE A 150 1.47 -43.94 -24.31
CA ILE A 150 1.83 -43.64 -25.70
C ILE A 150 2.22 -44.99 -26.31
N TYR A 151 1.37 -45.53 -27.17
CA TYR A 151 1.71 -46.70 -27.97
C TYR A 151 2.52 -46.23 -29.18
N GLU A 152 3.65 -46.88 -29.42
CA GLU A 152 4.44 -46.69 -30.63
C GLU A 152 3.59 -47.15 -31.82
N VAL A 153 3.37 -46.25 -32.78
CA VAL A 153 2.63 -46.56 -34.01
C VAL A 153 3.68 -46.83 -35.09
N ASP A 154 3.74 -48.07 -35.59
CA ASP A 154 4.76 -48.52 -36.55
C ASP A 154 4.78 -47.71 -37.87
N LYS A 155 3.72 -46.97 -38.19
CA LYS A 155 3.65 -46.08 -39.36
C LYS A 155 2.86 -44.83 -39.04
N LEU A 156 3.51 -43.67 -39.20
CA LEU A 156 2.86 -42.37 -39.22
C LEU A 156 1.84 -42.33 -40.38
N PRO A 157 0.61 -41.83 -40.18
CA PRO A 157 -0.31 -41.60 -41.28
C PRO A 157 0.32 -40.61 -42.26
N ASP A 158 0.27 -40.97 -43.54
CA ASP A 158 0.85 -40.18 -44.63
C ASP A 158 0.11 -38.84 -44.76
N LEU A 159 0.77 -37.77 -44.32
CA LEU A 159 0.33 -36.39 -44.48
C LEU A 159 0.78 -35.81 -45.83
N SER A 160 0.88 -36.65 -46.87
CA SER A 160 1.05 -36.21 -48.27
C SER A 160 -0.24 -35.62 -48.86
N SER A 161 -0.71 -34.52 -48.28
CA SER A 161 -1.39 -33.48 -49.06
C SER A 161 -0.97 -32.11 -48.55
N SER A 162 0.19 -31.72 -49.07
CA SER A 162 0.66 -30.37 -49.41
C SER A 162 -0.03 -29.19 -48.75
N VAL A 163 0.73 -28.37 -48.00
CA VAL A 163 0.93 -26.95 -48.37
C VAL A 163 2.32 -26.53 -47.88
N GLU A 164 3.09 -25.96 -48.80
CA GLU A 164 4.42 -25.40 -48.62
C GLU A 164 4.43 -24.23 -47.63
N VAL A 165 5.38 -24.23 -46.70
CA VAL A 165 5.90 -22.98 -46.11
C VAL A 165 7.42 -23.08 -46.07
N GLN A 166 8.06 -22.16 -46.79
CA GLN A 166 9.52 -22.03 -46.89
C GLN A 166 10.11 -21.55 -45.57
N ASP A 167 11.03 -22.34 -45.02
CA ASP A 167 11.98 -21.95 -43.99
C ASP A 167 13.23 -21.33 -44.60
N THR A 168 13.63 -20.16 -44.09
CA THR A 168 15.03 -19.72 -44.07
C THR A 168 15.26 -19.02 -42.73
N ARG A 169 16.20 -19.34 -41.85
CA ARG A 169 17.30 -20.32 -41.75
C ARG A 169 17.62 -20.48 -40.24
N TYR A 170 18.01 -21.70 -39.86
CA TYR A 170 19.15 -22.11 -38.98
C TYR A 170 20.04 -20.99 -38.40
N SER A 171 20.65 -21.06 -37.20
CA SER A 171 21.11 -22.22 -36.41
C SER A 171 21.48 -21.84 -34.96
N HIS A 172 21.41 -22.84 -34.08
CA HIS A 172 22.11 -22.95 -32.80
C HIS A 172 23.65 -22.86 -32.91
N GLY A 173 24.29 -22.47 -31.80
CA GLY A 173 25.71 -22.74 -31.53
C GLY A 173 26.21 -22.10 -30.23
N SER A 174 26.54 -22.94 -29.26
CA SER A 174 27.11 -22.72 -27.92
C SER A 174 28.53 -22.14 -27.89
N GLU A 175 28.93 -21.40 -26.83
CA GLU A 175 29.97 -21.80 -25.85
C GLU A 175 30.40 -20.72 -24.82
N SER A 176 30.93 -21.26 -23.73
CA SER A 176 31.49 -20.82 -22.44
C SER A 176 32.36 -19.55 -22.24
N ARG A 177 32.27 -19.03 -20.99
CA ARG A 177 33.31 -18.47 -20.07
C ARG A 177 34.47 -17.61 -20.64
N SER A 178 34.63 -16.37 -20.13
CA SER A 178 35.55 -16.03 -19.00
C SER A 178 35.97 -14.53 -18.97
N LYS A 179 36.27 -14.06 -17.73
CA LYS A 179 37.17 -12.95 -17.33
C LYS A 179 36.72 -11.48 -17.49
N GLY A 180 36.72 -10.74 -16.36
CA GLY A 180 36.90 -9.26 -16.33
C GLY A 180 38.34 -8.87 -16.72
N PRO A 181 38.73 -7.57 -16.72
CA PRO A 181 38.82 -6.81 -15.47
C PRO A 181 38.71 -5.25 -15.55
N THR A 182 38.77 -4.63 -14.37
CA THR A 182 39.44 -3.34 -13.99
C THR A 182 38.66 -2.02 -13.89
N ILE A 183 38.96 -1.39 -12.76
CA ILE A 183 38.56 -0.11 -12.16
C ILE A 183 39.32 1.09 -12.78
N SER A 184 38.65 2.24 -12.91
CA SER A 184 39.19 3.60 -12.65
C SER A 184 37.98 4.54 -12.47
N THR A 185 37.67 5.19 -11.34
CA THR A 185 38.39 6.08 -10.39
C THR A 185 38.35 7.57 -10.78
N ILE A 186 37.36 8.26 -10.17
CA ILE A 186 37.38 9.58 -9.47
C ILE A 186 37.60 10.90 -10.25
N SER A 187 36.63 11.83 -10.13
CA SER A 187 36.75 13.20 -9.55
C SER A 187 35.54 14.06 -9.99
N SER A 188 34.60 14.42 -9.09
CA SER A 188 34.51 15.68 -8.31
C SER A 188 34.18 16.91 -9.19
N SER A 189 33.29 17.86 -8.89
CA SER A 189 32.71 18.44 -7.66
C SER A 189 31.49 19.30 -8.09
N LEU A 190 30.45 19.53 -7.28
CA LEU A 190 30.41 20.62 -6.30
C LEU A 190 29.27 20.37 -5.30
N ALA A 191 29.59 20.43 -4.00
CA ALA A 191 28.64 20.39 -2.90
C ALA A 191 28.43 21.81 -2.35
N THR A 192 27.19 22.11 -1.95
CA THR A 192 26.90 23.09 -0.90
C THR A 192 25.88 22.49 0.06
N SER A 193 26.42 22.10 1.22
CA SER A 193 25.90 21.95 2.60
C SER A 193 24.40 21.91 2.93
N ASP A 194 24.12 20.96 3.84
CA ASP A 194 23.16 20.93 4.95
C ASP A 194 21.74 20.37 4.73
N SER A 195 21.52 19.13 5.22
CA SER A 195 20.41 18.74 6.13
C SER A 195 20.07 17.24 6.04
N ALA A 196 20.35 16.49 7.11
CA ALA A 196 19.87 15.14 7.46
C ALA A 196 20.21 13.98 6.48
N LEU A 197 20.54 12.79 7.01
CA LEU A 197 20.85 11.60 6.21
C LEU A 197 19.74 11.32 5.18
N ALA A 198 19.98 11.71 3.92
CA ALA A 198 19.08 11.43 2.83
C ALA A 198 19.08 9.92 2.58
N LYS A 199 17.93 9.26 2.79
CA LYS A 199 17.68 7.96 2.15
C LYS A 199 18.00 8.15 0.66
N SER A 200 18.97 7.44 0.11
CA SER A 200 19.27 7.53 -1.33
C SER A 200 18.72 6.28 -1.99
N TYR A 201 17.66 6.41 -2.76
CA TYR A 201 17.17 5.33 -3.61
C TYR A 201 17.99 5.29 -4.92
N PRO A 202 18.13 4.13 -5.56
CA PRO A 202 18.90 4.00 -6.78
C PRO A 202 18.24 4.74 -7.95
N ASP A 203 19.00 5.34 -8.86
CA ASP A 203 18.43 6.08 -10.00
C ASP A 203 17.68 5.18 -11.00
N ALA A 204 18.05 3.89 -11.06
CA ALA A 204 17.42 2.90 -11.93
C ALA A 204 17.11 1.61 -11.15
N PRO A 205 16.01 1.57 -10.37
CA PRO A 205 15.64 0.39 -9.60
C PRO A 205 15.19 -0.76 -10.51
N SER A 206 15.57 -1.98 -10.15
CA SER A 206 14.90 -3.18 -10.65
C SER A 206 13.48 -3.28 -10.08
N ILE A 207 12.61 -4.07 -10.73
CA ILE A 207 11.23 -4.32 -10.26
C ILE A 207 11.23 -4.84 -8.81
N TYR A 208 12.16 -5.74 -8.46
CA TYR A 208 12.28 -6.29 -7.10
C TYR A 208 12.68 -5.24 -6.07
N GLN A 209 13.62 -4.35 -6.41
CA GLN A 209 14.02 -3.25 -5.53
C GLN A 209 12.86 -2.29 -5.33
N LEU A 210 12.13 -1.98 -6.40
CA LEU A 210 10.96 -1.11 -6.33
C LEU A 210 9.87 -1.70 -5.43
N SER A 211 9.57 -3.00 -5.54
CA SER A 211 8.64 -3.72 -4.65
C SER A 211 9.08 -3.72 -3.18
N SER A 212 10.37 -3.58 -2.90
CA SER A 212 10.87 -3.42 -1.52
C SER A 212 10.75 -1.98 -1.04
N ILE A 213 11.06 -1.01 -1.91
CA ILE A 213 11.02 0.43 -1.63
C ILE A 213 9.59 0.88 -1.29
N ILE A 214 8.59 0.47 -2.09
CA ILE A 214 7.17 0.85 -1.89
C ILE A 214 6.54 0.32 -0.60
N LYS A 215 7.23 -0.53 0.16
CA LYS A 215 6.79 -0.93 1.51
C LYS A 215 6.96 0.19 2.53
N ASN A 216 7.79 1.19 2.23
CA ASN A 216 7.97 2.39 3.03
C ASN A 216 6.95 3.45 2.58
N PHE A 217 6.03 3.81 3.48
CA PHE A 217 4.99 4.80 3.22
C PHE A 217 5.40 6.18 3.76
N ASP A 218 6.53 6.69 3.29
CA ASP A 218 7.06 8.02 3.64
C ASP A 218 7.12 8.95 2.42
N ASP A 219 7.07 10.25 2.69
CA ASP A 219 7.06 11.34 1.68
C ASP A 219 8.23 11.22 0.69
N PHE A 220 9.38 10.74 1.16
CA PHE A 220 10.55 10.52 0.34
C PHE A 220 10.31 9.43 -0.73
N THR A 221 9.63 8.34 -0.37
CA THR A 221 9.31 7.25 -1.31
C THR A 221 8.26 7.68 -2.33
N PHE A 222 7.27 8.48 -1.92
CA PHE A 222 6.27 9.04 -2.85
C PHE A 222 6.92 9.96 -3.87
N ASN A 223 7.80 10.88 -3.43
CA ASN A 223 8.52 11.78 -4.33
C ASN A 223 9.43 10.98 -5.29
N TYR A 224 10.20 10.03 -4.77
CA TYR A 224 11.06 9.19 -5.58
C TYR A 224 10.28 8.40 -6.66
N CYS A 225 9.15 7.79 -6.31
CA CYS A 225 8.33 7.04 -7.27
C CYS A 225 7.75 7.95 -8.36
N PHE A 226 7.30 9.16 -7.98
CA PHE A 226 6.81 10.16 -8.93
C PHE A 226 7.94 10.65 -9.86
N ASP A 227 9.17 10.73 -9.37
CA ASP A 227 10.32 11.23 -10.11
C ASP A 227 11.02 10.21 -11.00
N LEU A 228 10.57 8.95 -10.99
CA LEU A 228 11.11 7.92 -11.87
C LEU A 228 10.97 8.32 -13.36
N PRO A 229 12.05 8.19 -14.16
CA PRO A 229 12.00 8.51 -15.58
C PRO A 229 10.97 7.67 -16.34
N ILE A 230 10.12 8.32 -17.14
CA ILE A 230 9.12 7.65 -18.00
C ILE A 230 9.74 6.56 -18.90
N PRO A 231 10.92 6.74 -19.54
CA PRO A 231 11.54 5.68 -20.34
C PRO A 231 11.88 4.43 -19.52
N LEU A 232 12.27 4.61 -18.26
CA LEU A 232 12.55 3.51 -17.35
C LEU A 232 11.26 2.76 -17.01
N LEU A 233 10.19 3.47 -16.65
CA LEU A 233 8.88 2.86 -16.39
C LEU A 233 8.37 2.05 -17.60
N LYS A 234 8.49 2.61 -18.81
CA LYS A 234 8.15 1.89 -20.06
C LYS A 234 8.95 0.61 -20.22
N LYS A 235 10.26 0.66 -19.97
CA LYS A 235 11.14 -0.53 -20.04
C LYS A 235 10.78 -1.57 -18.98
N MET A 236 10.46 -1.14 -17.76
CA MET A 236 10.08 -2.03 -16.66
C MET A 236 8.78 -2.76 -16.95
N PHE A 237 7.79 -2.07 -17.54
CA PHE A 237 6.47 -2.66 -17.82
C PHE A 237 6.35 -3.28 -19.22
N ALA A 238 7.36 -3.15 -20.09
CA ALA A 238 7.33 -3.75 -21.42
C ALA A 238 7.37 -5.29 -21.39
N GLY A 239 8.03 -5.90 -20.40
CA GLY A 239 8.35 -7.33 -20.37
C GLY A 239 7.56 -8.20 -19.38
N GLY A 240 6.68 -7.64 -18.54
CA GLY A 240 6.09 -8.40 -17.43
C GLY A 240 4.86 -7.78 -16.77
N SER A 241 4.21 -8.57 -15.90
CA SER A 241 3.05 -8.15 -15.10
C SER A 241 3.41 -7.07 -14.09
N ILE A 242 2.57 -6.05 -14.01
CA ILE A 242 2.67 -4.98 -13.01
C ILE A 242 2.09 -5.48 -11.69
N ASP A 243 2.82 -5.29 -10.59
CA ASP A 243 2.31 -5.59 -9.25
C ASP A 243 1.20 -4.58 -8.87
N ILE A 244 0.07 -5.10 -8.40
CA ILE A 244 -1.09 -4.29 -7.97
C ILE A 244 -0.72 -3.35 -6.83
N SER A 245 0.16 -3.80 -5.93
CA SER A 245 0.67 -3.02 -4.80
C SER A 245 1.46 -1.81 -5.32
N PHE A 246 2.25 -2.02 -6.38
CA PHE A 246 2.99 -0.95 -7.03
C PHE A 246 2.04 0.04 -7.70
N VAL A 247 1.04 -0.41 -8.46
CA VAL A 247 0.07 0.49 -9.11
C VAL A 247 -0.66 1.35 -8.08
N ASN A 248 -1.12 0.74 -6.99
CA ASN A 248 -1.80 1.48 -5.92
C ASN A 248 -0.88 2.51 -5.26
N PHE A 249 0.36 2.12 -4.94
CA PHE A 249 1.34 3.05 -4.36
C PHE A 249 1.70 4.19 -5.32
N PHE A 250 1.78 3.90 -6.61
CA PHE A 250 2.10 4.88 -7.64
C PHE A 250 0.98 5.90 -7.82
N LEU A 251 -0.27 5.46 -7.77
CA LEU A 251 -1.43 6.37 -7.74
C LEU A 251 -1.43 7.24 -6.47
N ASP A 252 -1.06 6.66 -5.32
CA ASP A 252 -0.89 7.43 -4.07
C ASP A 252 0.22 8.47 -4.19
N SER A 253 1.32 8.14 -4.88
CA SER A 253 2.42 9.07 -5.18
C SER A 253 1.96 10.27 -6.02
N ILE A 254 1.14 10.01 -7.04
CA ILE A 254 0.54 11.07 -7.89
C ILE A 254 -0.41 11.94 -7.05
N CYS A 255 -1.30 11.34 -6.25
CA CYS A 255 -2.17 12.07 -5.32
C CYS A 255 -1.38 12.98 -4.38
N PHE A 256 -0.35 12.42 -3.75
CA PHE A 256 0.52 13.14 -2.81
C PHE A 256 1.17 14.35 -3.48
N ARG A 257 1.73 14.17 -4.68
CA ARG A 257 2.38 15.27 -5.39
C ARG A 257 1.39 16.35 -5.83
N LEU A 258 0.21 15.97 -6.32
CA LEU A 258 -0.84 16.92 -6.70
C LEU A 258 -1.37 17.74 -5.50
N ASP A 259 -1.25 17.22 -4.28
CA ASP A 259 -1.61 17.94 -3.05
C ASP A 259 -0.52 18.92 -2.59
N MET A 260 0.74 18.60 -2.83
CA MET A 260 1.88 19.44 -2.42
C MET A 260 2.25 20.51 -3.45
N ASP A 261 2.05 20.23 -4.73
CA ASP A 261 2.50 21.07 -5.84
C ASP A 261 1.39 21.21 -6.89
N HIS A 262 0.95 22.45 -7.10
CA HIS A 262 -0.14 22.81 -8.00
C HIS A 262 0.37 23.40 -9.34
N SER A 263 1.64 23.18 -9.67
CA SER A 263 2.25 23.61 -10.93
C SER A 263 1.71 22.85 -12.15
N ASP A 264 1.68 23.53 -13.29
CA ASP A 264 1.31 22.92 -14.58
C ASP A 264 2.28 21.78 -14.98
N ASP A 265 3.54 21.87 -14.57
CA ASP A 265 4.55 20.82 -14.80
C ASP A 265 4.21 19.53 -14.05
N THR A 266 3.76 19.65 -12.79
CA THR A 266 3.32 18.50 -11.98
C THR A 266 2.05 17.87 -12.58
N LEU A 267 1.13 18.70 -13.08
CA LEU A 267 -0.08 18.25 -13.76
C LEU A 267 0.26 17.45 -15.04
N GLU A 268 1.12 18.01 -15.89
CA GLU A 268 1.53 17.41 -17.16
C GLU A 268 2.29 16.10 -16.94
N LYS A 269 3.23 16.07 -15.97
CA LYS A 269 3.95 14.85 -15.60
C LYS A 269 2.99 13.78 -15.06
N SER A 270 2.05 14.15 -14.21
CA SER A 270 1.01 13.23 -13.69
C SER A 270 0.20 12.60 -14.81
N LEU A 271 -0.17 13.38 -15.83
CA LEU A 271 -0.89 12.87 -17.01
C LEU A 271 -0.04 11.91 -17.84
N GLN A 272 1.22 12.27 -18.12
CA GLN A 272 2.15 11.41 -18.88
C GLN A 272 2.41 10.07 -18.17
N LEU A 273 2.48 10.09 -16.84
CA LEU A 273 2.62 8.90 -16.01
C LEU A 273 1.39 7.99 -16.09
N LEU A 274 0.18 8.56 -15.95
CA LEU A 274 -1.07 7.81 -16.07
C LEU A 274 -1.26 7.22 -17.48
N GLU A 275 -0.87 7.95 -18.52
CA GLU A 275 -0.88 7.48 -19.92
C GLU A 275 0.09 6.32 -20.13
N THR A 276 1.30 6.42 -19.58
CA THR A 276 2.33 5.39 -19.67
C THR A 276 1.87 4.08 -19.03
N LEU A 277 1.23 4.17 -17.85
CA LEU A 277 0.63 3.01 -17.19
C LEU A 277 -0.54 2.44 -17.98
N SER A 278 -1.41 3.29 -18.54
CA SER A 278 -2.55 2.83 -19.36
C SER A 278 -2.14 2.15 -20.66
N SER A 279 -0.94 2.45 -21.18
CA SER A 279 -0.38 1.88 -22.40
C SER A 279 0.36 0.55 -22.17
N SER A 280 0.49 0.11 -20.92
CA SER A 280 1.26 -1.08 -20.57
C SER A 280 0.52 -2.40 -20.85
N PRO A 281 1.23 -3.49 -21.19
CA PRO A 281 0.64 -4.81 -21.29
C PRO A 281 -0.03 -5.21 -19.97
N ARG A 282 -1.22 -5.81 -20.03
CA ARG A 282 -2.00 -6.26 -18.85
C ARG A 282 -2.53 -5.11 -17.96
N PHE A 283 -2.58 -3.87 -18.46
CA PHE A 283 -3.25 -2.76 -17.78
C PHE A 283 -4.70 -3.09 -17.37
N SER A 284 -5.43 -3.88 -18.17
CA SER A 284 -6.79 -4.31 -17.85
C SER A 284 -6.93 -5.08 -16.53
N LEU A 285 -5.92 -5.87 -16.15
CA LEU A 285 -5.88 -6.59 -14.87
C LEU A 285 -5.56 -5.63 -13.71
N ALA A 286 -4.61 -4.72 -13.90
CA ALA A 286 -4.29 -3.70 -12.92
C ALA A 286 -5.50 -2.81 -12.63
N LYS A 287 -6.21 -2.39 -13.67
CA LYS A 287 -7.44 -1.59 -13.59
C LYS A 287 -8.53 -2.27 -12.76
N MET A 288 -8.75 -3.58 -12.95
CA MET A 288 -9.77 -4.33 -12.19
C MET A 288 -9.50 -4.35 -10.67
N LEU A 289 -8.25 -4.17 -10.27
CA LEU A 289 -7.78 -4.34 -8.90
C LEU A 289 -7.40 -3.01 -8.21
N VAL A 290 -7.62 -1.88 -8.90
CA VAL A 290 -7.44 -0.53 -8.35
C VAL A 290 -8.75 -0.04 -7.75
N ILE A 291 -8.66 0.61 -6.58
CA ILE A 291 -9.82 1.14 -5.86
C ILE A 291 -10.42 2.32 -6.66
N PRO A 292 -11.71 2.26 -7.08
CA PRO A 292 -12.34 3.31 -7.90
C PRO A 292 -12.32 4.70 -7.25
N GLU A 293 -12.39 4.76 -5.92
CA GLU A 293 -12.35 5.99 -5.14
C GLU A 293 -11.04 6.75 -5.32
N LYS A 294 -9.91 6.04 -5.44
CA LYS A 294 -8.58 6.66 -5.66
C LYS A 294 -8.51 7.32 -7.03
N VAL A 295 -8.94 6.61 -8.07
CA VAL A 295 -8.95 7.14 -9.44
C VAL A 295 -9.87 8.35 -9.55
N ASN A 296 -11.05 8.30 -8.92
CA ASN A 296 -11.98 9.43 -8.86
C ASN A 296 -11.42 10.62 -8.05
N GLY A 297 -10.64 10.36 -7.00
CA GLY A 297 -9.91 11.36 -6.24
C GLY A 297 -8.88 12.11 -7.10
N ILE A 298 -8.04 11.36 -7.84
CA ILE A 298 -7.06 11.94 -8.78
C ILE A 298 -7.78 12.76 -9.85
N ARG A 299 -8.86 12.23 -10.44
CA ARG A 299 -9.67 12.94 -11.44
C ARG A 299 -10.16 14.29 -10.91
N SER A 300 -10.69 14.32 -9.69
CA SER A 300 -11.21 15.54 -9.08
C SER A 300 -10.10 16.57 -8.85
N LYS A 301 -8.92 16.13 -8.37
CA LYS A 301 -7.74 16.99 -8.18
C LYS A 301 -7.25 17.58 -9.51
N LEU A 302 -7.06 16.75 -10.53
CA LEU A 302 -6.66 17.21 -11.87
C LEU A 302 -7.67 18.21 -12.46
N GLN A 303 -8.97 17.95 -12.34
CA GLN A 303 -10.02 18.85 -12.83
C GLN A 303 -10.06 20.19 -12.09
N ASN A 304 -9.82 20.19 -10.78
CA ASN A 304 -9.76 21.41 -9.96
C ASN A 304 -8.55 22.28 -10.32
N LEU A 305 -7.39 21.65 -10.57
CA LEU A 305 -6.17 22.35 -10.96
C LEU A 305 -6.26 22.93 -12.38
N THR A 306 -7.03 22.29 -13.27
CA THR A 306 -7.22 22.76 -14.67
C THR A 306 -8.28 23.86 -14.79
N ARG A 307 -8.65 24.59 -13.72
CA ARG A 307 -9.67 25.65 -13.77
C ARG A 307 -9.28 26.81 -14.71
N ASN A 308 -7.99 27.00 -15.00
CA ASN A 308 -7.48 28.05 -15.89
C ASN A 308 -7.44 27.63 -17.38
N GLY A 309 -8.61 27.56 -18.03
CA GLY A 309 -8.74 27.80 -19.48
C GLY A 309 -8.17 26.81 -20.51
N ASN A 310 -7.32 25.84 -20.15
CA ASN A 310 -6.70 24.96 -21.16
C ASN A 310 -7.61 23.78 -21.56
N THR A 311 -8.42 23.99 -22.60
CA THR A 311 -9.37 23.00 -23.16
C THR A 311 -8.67 21.72 -23.62
N THR A 312 -7.44 21.81 -24.10
CA THR A 312 -6.62 20.66 -24.53
C THR A 312 -6.31 19.73 -23.36
N ILE A 313 -5.89 20.28 -22.22
CA ILE A 313 -5.57 19.50 -21.01
C ILE A 313 -6.84 18.86 -20.43
N LYS A 314 -7.97 19.58 -20.43
CA LYS A 314 -9.27 19.02 -19.99
C LYS A 314 -9.71 17.82 -20.83
N ASN A 315 -9.54 17.90 -22.15
CA ASN A 315 -9.85 16.79 -23.06
C ASN A 315 -8.92 15.59 -22.81
N ARG A 316 -7.63 15.86 -22.56
CA ARG A 316 -6.64 14.84 -22.24
C ARG A 316 -6.95 14.13 -20.91
N ILE A 317 -7.25 14.88 -19.85
CA ILE A 317 -7.72 14.33 -18.57
C ILE A 317 -8.96 13.45 -18.78
N SER A 318 -9.93 13.90 -19.58
CA SER A 318 -11.13 13.11 -19.86
C SER A 318 -10.79 11.80 -20.59
N SER A 319 -9.90 11.84 -21.57
CA SER A 319 -9.46 10.66 -22.32
C SER A 319 -8.72 9.65 -21.43
N VAL A 320 -7.75 10.12 -20.64
CA VAL A 320 -6.99 9.27 -19.71
C VAL A 320 -7.92 8.67 -18.66
N MET A 321 -8.78 9.47 -18.04
CA MET A 321 -9.68 8.97 -17.00
C MET A 321 -10.73 7.99 -17.54
N LYS A 322 -11.14 8.08 -18.81
CA LYS A 322 -11.97 7.05 -19.44
C LYS A 322 -11.27 5.71 -19.46
N LEU A 323 -9.97 5.65 -19.77
CA LEU A 323 -9.21 4.39 -19.78
C LEU A 323 -9.13 3.75 -18.39
N TRP A 324 -9.08 4.57 -17.33
CA TRP A 324 -8.99 4.11 -15.95
C TRP A 324 -10.35 3.78 -15.32
N ILE A 325 -11.45 4.41 -15.77
CA ILE A 325 -12.79 4.26 -15.18
C ILE A 325 -13.69 3.29 -15.97
N ASN A 326 -13.67 3.32 -17.30
CA ASN A 326 -14.54 2.53 -18.19
C ASN A 326 -13.82 1.32 -18.73
#